data_AF-A0A6L7S2U8-F1
#
_entry.id   AF-A0A6L7S2U8-F1
#
_cell.length_a   1.000
_cell.length_b   1.000
_cell.length_c   1.000
_cell.angle_alpha   90.00
_cell.angle_beta   90.00
_cell.angle_gamma   90.00
#
_symmetry.space_group_name_H-M   'P 1'
#
loop_
_entity.id
_entity.type
_entity.pdbx_description
1 polymer ?
#
loop_
_entity_poly.entity_id
_entity_poly.type
_entity_poly.pdbx_seq_one_letter_code
_entity_poly.pdbx_strand_id
1 'polypeptide(L)' 'MTGNELREAHRKLGLSANGAARLFKVSSGRTVRRWWSGERGVPGPVIVLTRALIESPSVRRFFGLSMEES' A
#
# COMPACT_ATOMS: atom_id res chain seq x y z
N MET A 1 7.94 -8.67 -1.19
CA MET A 1 6.53 -8.39 -0.91
C MET A 1 5.71 -9.01 -2.03
N THR A 2 4.93 -10.04 -1.72
CA THR A 2 3.94 -10.64 -2.62
C THR A 2 2.70 -9.76 -2.72
N GLY A 3 1.80 -10.06 -3.67
CA GLY A 3 0.50 -9.39 -3.77
C GLY A 3 -0.32 -9.46 -2.48
N ASN A 4 -0.36 -10.62 -1.85
CA ASN A 4 -1.09 -10.82 -0.60
C ASN A 4 -0.47 -10.05 0.57
N GLU A 5 0.85 -10.05 0.69
CA GLU A 5 1.57 -9.25 1.70
C GLU A 5 1.29 -7.75 1.52
N LEU A 6 1.24 -7.26 0.28
CA LEU A 6 0.89 -5.87 -0.03
C LEU A 6 -0.55 -5.55 0.38
N ARG A 7 -1.49 -6.48 0.16
CA ARG A 7 -2.89 -6.32 0.57
C ARG A 7 -3.01 -6.19 2.08
N GLU A 8 -2.34 -7.06 2.83
CA GLU A 8 -2.35 -7.02 4.30
C GLU A 8 -1.69 -5.74 4.83
N ALA A 9 -0.59 -5.30 4.22
CA ALA A 9 0.04 -4.03 4.59
C ALA A 9 -0.91 -2.84 4.36
N HIS A 10 -1.59 -2.78 3.21
CA HIS A 10 -2.58 -1.75 2.95
C HIS A 10 -3.74 -1.80 3.94
N ARG A 11 -4.23 -2.99 4.30
CA ARG A 11 -5.28 -3.15 5.32
C ARG A 11 -4.85 -2.58 6.68
N LYS A 12 -3.63 -2.88 7.14
CA LYS A 12 -3.06 -2.34 8.38
C LYS A 12 -2.89 -0.82 8.35
N LEU A 13 -2.61 -0.25 7.18
CA LEU A 13 -2.50 1.18 6.94
C LEU A 13 -3.86 1.88 6.73
N GLY A 14 -4.98 1.17 6.88
CA GLY A 14 -6.33 1.71 6.61
C GLY A 14 -6.60 2.04 5.13
N LEU A 15 -5.78 1.53 4.21
CA LEU A 15 -5.86 1.85 2.79
C LEU A 15 -6.80 0.90 2.05
N SER A 16 -7.88 1.47 1.50
CA SER A 16 -8.64 0.81 0.43
C SER A 16 -7.84 0.75 -0.87
N ALA A 17 -8.28 -0.04 -1.85
CA ALA A 17 -7.61 -0.09 -3.16
C ALA A 17 -7.58 1.29 -3.84
N ASN A 18 -8.65 2.09 -3.69
CA ASN A 18 -8.69 3.45 -4.22
C ASN A 18 -7.82 4.42 -3.41
N GLY A 19 -7.73 4.23 -2.09
CA GLY A 19 -6.81 4.99 -1.23
C GLY A 19 -5.35 4.73 -1.62
N ALA A 20 -4.96 3.47 -1.74
CA ALA A 20 -3.65 3.07 -2.25
C ALA A 20 -3.38 3.63 -3.65
N ALA A 21 -4.35 3.58 -4.56
CA ALA A 21 -4.17 4.12 -5.91
C ALA A 21 -3.84 5.63 -5.91
N ARG A 22 -4.52 6.41 -5.05
CA ARG A 22 -4.23 7.84 -4.87
C ARG A 22 -2.85 8.07 -4.26
N LEU A 23 -2.46 7.26 -3.28
CA LEU A 23 -1.16 7.35 -2.61
C LEU A 23 -0.01 7.08 -3.60
N PHE A 24 -0.09 6.00 -4.38
CA PHE A 24 0.93 5.64 -5.36
C PHE A 24 0.80 6.35 -6.71
N LYS A 25 -0.16 7.27 -6.85
CA LYS A 25 -0.43 8.01 -8.10
C LYS A 25 -0.62 7.10 -9.32
N VAL A 26 -1.37 6.01 -9.15
CA VAL A 26 -1.72 5.09 -10.24
C VAL A 26 -3.17 5.22 -10.66
N SER A 27 -3.47 4.71 -11.86
CA SER A 27 -4.72 4.96 -12.58
C SER A 27 -6.01 4.68 -11.80
N SER A 28 -6.07 3.61 -11.01
CA SER A 28 -7.27 3.25 -10.24
C SER A 28 -7.02 2.14 -9.23
N GLY A 29 -7.99 1.90 -8.34
CA GLY A 29 -7.97 0.74 -7.46
C GLY A 29 -8.00 -0.61 -8.20
N ARG A 30 -8.40 -0.67 -9.48
CA ARG A 30 -8.27 -1.90 -10.29
C ARG A 30 -6.80 -2.28 -10.48
N THR A 31 -5.93 -1.31 -10.74
CA THR A 31 -4.48 -1.53 -10.86
C THR A 31 -3.91 -2.11 -9.57
N VAL A 32 -4.31 -1.55 -8.42
CA VAL A 32 -3.90 -2.05 -7.11
C VAL A 32 -4.39 -3.48 -6.84
N ARG A 33 -5.65 -3.78 -7.19
CA ARG A 33 -6.22 -5.13 -7.02
C ARG A 33 -5.50 -6.19 -7.85
N ARG A 34 -5.03 -5.84 -9.06
CA ARG A 34 -4.19 -6.74 -9.88
C ARG A 34 -2.86 -7.07 -9.23
N TRP A 35 -2.28 -6.13 -8.47
CA TRP A 35 -1.11 -6.42 -7.65
C TRP A 35 -1.47 -7.33 -6.47
N TRP A 36 -2.55 -7.02 -5.76
CA TRP A 36 -3.00 -7.80 -4.60
C TRP A 36 -3.32 -9.25 -4.94
N SER A 37 -3.93 -9.52 -6.11
CA SER A 37 -4.25 -10.88 -6.56
C SER A 37 -3.04 -11.64 -7.11
N GLY A 38 -1.93 -10.97 -7.37
CA GLY A 38 -0.79 -11.55 -8.08
C GLY A 38 -0.97 -11.65 -9.60
N GLU A 39 -2.10 -11.16 -10.16
CA GLU A 39 -2.30 -11.06 -11.63
C GLU A 39 -1.19 -10.23 -12.28
N ARG A 40 -0.66 -9.23 -11.56
CA ARG A 40 0.52 -8.46 -11.95
C ARG A 40 1.51 -8.38 -10.80
N GLY A 41 2.80 -8.43 -11.15
CA GLY A 41 3.88 -8.18 -10.19
C GLY A 41 3.78 -6.80 -9.54
N VAL A 42 4.18 -6.71 -8.28
CA VAL A 42 4.21 -5.44 -7.53
C VAL A 42 5.41 -4.61 -7.99
N PRO A 43 5.23 -3.35 -8.44
CA PRO A 43 6.35 -2.50 -8.82
C PRO A 43 7.30 -2.24 -7.63
N GLY A 44 8.61 -2.23 -7.87
CA GLY A 44 9.63 -1.97 -6.84
C GLY A 44 9.37 -0.71 -5.98
N PRO A 45 9.04 0.45 -6.57
CA PRO A 45 8.71 1.66 -5.80
C PRO A 45 7.53 1.50 -4.85
N VAL A 46 6.51 0.70 -5.23
CA VAL A 46 5.37 0.40 -4.37
C VAL A 46 5.83 -0.44 -3.16
N ILE A 47 6.72 -1.42 -3.38
CA ILE A 47 7.29 -2.23 -2.30
C ILE A 47 8.08 -1.36 -1.32
N VAL A 48 8.96 -0.50 -1.82
CA VAL A 48 9.78 0.40 -0.99
C VAL A 48 8.92 1.34 -0.17
N LEU A 49 7.93 1.98 -0.80
CA LEU A 49 7.07 2.95 -0.11
C LEU A 49 6.15 2.27 0.91
N THR A 50 5.58 1.10 0.60
CA THR A 50 4.78 0.36 1.58
C THR A 50 5.62 -0.06 2.79
N ARG A 51 6.87 -0.51 2.60
CA ARG A 51 7.78 -0.82 3.72
C ARG A 51 8.06 0.42 4.57
N ALA A 52 8.41 1.54 3.94
CA ALA A 52 8.65 2.80 4.63
C ALA A 52 7.42 3.27 5.44
N LEU A 53 6.21 3.10 4.88
CA LEU A 53 4.95 3.38 5.58
C LEU A 53 4.70 2.46 6.76
N ILE A 54 5.10 1.19 6.71
CA ILE A 54 4.95 0.26 7.84
C ILE A 54 6.00 0.53 8.92
N GLU A 55 7.23 0.84 8.53
CA GLU A 55 8.37 0.92 9.46
C GLU A 55 8.55 2.32 10.07
N SER A 56 8.10 3.40 9.40
CA SER A 56 8.35 4.76 9.85
C SER A 56 7.06 5.54 10.19
N PRO A 57 6.83 5.87 11.48
CA PRO A 57 5.77 6.79 11.87
C PRO A 57 5.84 8.15 11.18
N SER A 58 7.05 8.65 10.91
CA SER A 58 7.24 9.95 10.22
C SER A 58 6.77 9.90 8.77
N VAL A 59 7.03 8.80 8.05
CA VAL A 59 6.53 8.61 6.69
C VAL A 59 5.00 8.50 6.71
N ARG A 60 4.42 7.75 7.66
CA ARG A 60 2.96 7.70 7.82
C ARG A 60 2.34 9.07 8.03
N ARG A 61 2.88 9.85 8.97
CA ARG A 61 2.42 11.22 9.25
C ARG A 61 2.54 12.13 8.02
N PHE A 62 3.64 12.03 7.27
CA PHE A 62 3.82 12.79 6.03
C PHE A 62 2.69 12.52 5.01
N PHE A 63 2.22 11.27 4.92
CA PHE A 63 1.10 10.89 4.06
C PHE A 63 -0.28 10.98 4.73
N GLY A 64 -0.37 11.50 5.97
CA GLY A 64 -1.62 11.61 6.71
C GLY A 64 -2.26 10.27 7.08
N LEU A 65 -1.46 9.22 7.24
CA LEU A 65 -1.92 7.88 7.63
C LEU A 65 -1.69 7.62 9.11
N SER A 66 -2.60 6.85 9.72
CA SER A 66 -2.43 6.19 11.01
C SER A 66 -2.44 4.67 10.81
N MET A 67 -1.78 3.94 11.71
CA MET A 67 -1.93 2.49 11.81
C MET A 67 -2.72 2.21 13.07
N GLU A 68 -3.69 1.29 13.00
CA GLU A 68 -4.27 0.71 14.20
C GLU A 68 -3.22 -0.16 14.86
N GLU A 69 -2.83 0.19 16.09
CA GLU A 69 -2.03 -0.71 16.94
C GLU A 69 -2.93 -1.90 17.30
N SER A 70 -2.49 -3.10 16.90
CA SER A 70 -3.15 -4.37 17.26
C SER A 70 -2.64 -4.85 18.62
#